data_AF-X0VA71-F1
#
_entry.id   AF-X0VA71-F1
#
_cell.length_a   1.000
_cell.length_b   1.000
_cell.length_c   1.000
_cell.angle_alpha   90.00
_cell.angle_beta   90.00
_cell.angle_gamma   90.00
#
_symmetry.space_group_name_H-M   'P 1'
#
loop_
_entity.id
_entity.type
_entity.pdbx_description
1 polymer ?
#
loop_
_entity_poly.entity_id
_entity_poly.type
_entity_poly.pdbx_seq_one_letter_code
_entity_poly.pdbx_strand_id
1 'polypeptide(L)'
;KPLILQALGSGEFDYIESASEVFETEFFRFIKAKAILNKLAETYPSPRKKEEVPLWFYVASNLSMRLHGVHSFNAFPLVVRSGGLLNVLGPKEAQKVTHPDTGDVTIACEGFNQKNHYDREAPCDQDFLRKLAKDTEPDALMRWFSTDVAEVFKSQRAFDKEGIFIGDASYLFVPDNPNYEGSVKLLFDDNDHPVSEEAHKKMTDEQKTRCQWRRCYKMVSLLHTNRTMDFFFFVALKVLPGNAHESPVLYEQVRQFVETVGK
;
A
#
# COMPACT_ATOMS: atom_id res chain seq x y z
N LYS A 1 18.17 -0.75 -30.16
CA LYS A 1 18.25 -1.66 -28.97
C LYS A 1 19.62 -1.72 -28.24
N PRO A 2 20.58 -0.78 -28.40
CA PRO A 2 21.71 -0.64 -27.47
C PRO A 2 21.37 0.05 -26.14
N LEU A 3 20.38 0.96 -26.13
CA LEU A 3 20.01 1.74 -24.93
C LEU A 3 19.56 0.89 -23.73
N ILE A 4 18.88 -0.23 -23.97
CA ILE A 4 18.29 -1.05 -22.89
C ILE A 4 19.38 -1.79 -22.09
N LEU A 5 20.39 -2.34 -22.77
CA LEU A 5 21.49 -3.03 -22.10
C LEU A 5 22.42 -2.06 -21.36
N GLN A 6 22.55 -0.83 -21.87
CA GLN A 6 23.35 0.21 -21.23
C GLN A 6 22.65 0.75 -19.98
N ALA A 7 21.33 0.96 -20.02
CA ALA A 7 20.51 1.30 -18.85
C ALA A 7 20.52 0.20 -17.77
N LEU A 8 20.47 -1.08 -18.19
CA LEU A 8 20.66 -2.24 -17.31
C LEU A 8 22.04 -2.26 -16.64
N GLY A 9 23.08 -1.88 -17.38
CA GLY A 9 24.47 -1.84 -16.88
C GLY A 9 24.79 -0.62 -16.01
N SER A 10 24.07 0.49 -16.17
CA SER A 10 24.23 1.72 -15.39
C SER A 10 23.31 1.82 -14.16
N GLY A 11 22.33 0.91 -14.04
CA GLY A 11 21.34 0.94 -12.96
C GLY A 11 20.31 2.07 -13.09
N GLU A 12 20.23 2.72 -14.25
CA GLU A 12 19.22 3.73 -14.55
C GLU A 12 17.90 3.05 -14.94
N PHE A 13 17.10 2.72 -13.91
CA PHE A 13 15.71 2.34 -14.04
C PHE A 13 14.83 3.48 -13.54
N ASP A 14 14.33 4.32 -14.44
CA ASP A 14 13.27 5.29 -14.12
C ASP A 14 11.90 4.59 -14.12
N TYR A 15 11.61 3.89 -13.03
CA TYR A 15 10.24 3.51 -12.62
C TYR A 15 10.22 3.39 -11.08
N ILE A 16 9.15 3.89 -10.45
CA ILE A 16 8.81 3.65 -9.03
C ILE A 16 8.49 2.14 -8.76
N GLU A 17 8.78 1.21 -9.68
CA GLU A 17 8.26 -0.17 -9.63
C GLU A 17 9.02 -1.12 -8.69
N SER A 18 10.24 -0.82 -8.26
CA SER A 18 10.88 -1.57 -7.16
C SER A 18 11.98 -0.74 -6.51
N ALA A 19 11.87 -0.51 -5.20
CA ALA A 19 12.95 0.09 -4.43
C ALA A 19 14.19 -0.80 -4.51
N SER A 20 15.35 -0.18 -4.77
CA SER A 20 16.62 -0.88 -4.58
C SER A 20 16.81 -1.21 -3.10
N GLU A 21 17.55 -2.27 -2.80
CA GLU A 21 17.86 -2.66 -1.42
C GLU A 21 18.46 -1.49 -0.61
N VAL A 22 19.32 -0.68 -1.24
CA VAL A 22 19.97 0.47 -0.61
C VAL A 22 18.93 1.53 -0.24
N PHE A 23 18.08 1.93 -1.20
CA PHE A 23 17.04 2.93 -0.96
C PHE A 23 16.05 2.47 0.12
N GLU A 24 15.61 1.22 0.04
CA GLU A 24 14.70 0.64 1.03
C GLU A 24 15.36 0.58 2.43
N THR A 25 16.65 0.25 2.49
CA THR A 25 17.39 0.24 3.76
C THR A 25 17.43 1.66 4.37
N GLU A 26 17.75 2.68 3.58
CA GLU A 26 17.77 4.07 4.04
C GLU A 26 16.39 4.54 4.51
N PHE A 27 15.33 4.19 3.76
CA PHE A 27 13.95 4.44 4.13
C PHE A 27 13.61 3.80 5.49
N PHE A 28 13.89 2.50 5.68
CA PHE A 28 13.60 1.83 6.94
C PHE A 28 14.45 2.34 8.11
N ARG A 29 15.72 2.69 7.88
CA ARG A 29 16.55 3.35 8.91
C ARG A 29 15.93 4.68 9.33
N PHE A 30 15.48 5.49 8.39
CA PHE A 30 14.85 6.78 8.66
C PHE A 30 13.57 6.60 9.49
N ILE A 31 12.63 5.78 9.05
CA ILE A 31 11.34 5.63 9.75
C ILE A 31 11.50 4.93 11.11
N LYS A 32 12.48 4.03 11.25
CA LYS A 32 12.85 3.42 12.54
C LYS A 32 13.44 4.46 13.50
N ALA A 33 14.38 5.28 13.03
CA ALA A 33 14.98 6.35 13.85
C ALA A 33 13.95 7.37 14.34
N LYS A 34 12.87 7.59 13.57
CA LYS A 34 11.75 8.47 13.91
C LYS A 34 10.63 7.78 14.71
N ALA A 35 10.79 6.50 15.05
CA ALA A 35 9.80 5.66 15.71
C ALA A 35 8.42 5.66 15.01
N ILE A 36 8.38 5.91 13.70
CA ILE A 36 7.14 6.02 12.92
C ILE A 36 6.39 4.68 12.92
N LEU A 37 7.11 3.58 12.67
CA LEU A 37 6.51 2.24 12.64
C LEU A 37 5.89 1.85 13.98
N ASN A 38 6.49 2.26 15.11
CA ASN A 38 5.95 1.97 16.44
C ASN A 38 4.65 2.75 16.67
N LYS A 39 4.65 4.05 16.40
CA LYS A 39 3.44 4.89 16.52
C LYS A 39 2.29 4.37 15.65
N LEU A 40 2.60 3.96 14.42
CA LEU A 40 1.61 3.36 13.52
C LEU A 40 1.07 2.03 14.04
N ALA A 41 1.94 1.19 14.61
CA ALA A 41 1.56 -0.10 15.15
C ALA A 41 0.70 0.00 16.42
N GLU A 42 0.97 0.98 17.28
CA GLU A 42 0.26 1.21 18.54
C GLU A 42 -1.25 1.44 18.35
N THR A 43 -1.63 2.09 17.25
CA THR A 43 -3.03 2.40 16.94
C THR A 43 -3.63 1.55 15.83
N TYR A 44 -2.84 0.64 15.23
CA TYR A 44 -3.33 -0.22 14.16
C TYR A 44 -4.52 -1.06 14.64
N PRO A 45 -5.63 -1.14 13.88
CA PRO A 45 -6.85 -1.85 14.29
C PRO A 45 -6.69 -3.37 14.14
N SER A 46 -5.71 -3.94 14.85
CA SER A 46 -5.36 -5.34 14.77
C SER A 46 -6.49 -6.23 15.29
N PRO A 47 -6.88 -7.28 14.54
CA PRO A 47 -7.83 -8.28 15.03
C PRO A 47 -7.21 -9.27 16.03
N ARG A 48 -5.91 -9.16 16.34
CA ARG A 48 -5.18 -10.15 17.15
C ARG A 48 -5.17 -9.76 18.61
N LYS A 49 -5.47 -10.75 19.46
CA LYS A 49 -5.37 -10.64 20.92
C LYS A 49 -4.00 -11.01 21.48
N LYS A 50 -3.21 -11.76 20.70
CA LYS A 50 -1.85 -12.18 21.05
C LYS A 50 -0.92 -11.74 19.94
N GLU A 51 0.14 -11.05 20.31
CA GLU A 51 1.16 -10.57 19.39
C GLU A 51 2.39 -11.47 19.46
N GLU A 52 2.40 -12.51 18.63
CA GLU A 52 3.56 -13.41 18.46
C GLU A 52 4.54 -12.92 17.41
N VAL A 53 4.09 -11.98 16.59
CA VAL A 53 4.90 -11.20 15.66
C VAL A 53 4.50 -9.75 15.92
N PRO A 54 5.45 -8.83 16.16
CA PRO A 54 5.12 -7.44 16.46
C PRO A 54 4.34 -6.76 15.33
N LEU A 55 3.33 -5.95 15.67
CA LEU A 55 2.53 -5.25 14.67
C LEU A 55 3.34 -4.27 13.82
N TRP A 56 4.37 -3.63 14.38
CA TRP A 56 5.27 -2.77 13.61
C TRP A 56 5.94 -3.54 12.46
N PHE A 57 6.21 -4.83 12.64
CA PHE A 57 6.81 -5.67 11.61
C PHE A 57 5.80 -6.00 10.51
N TYR A 58 4.52 -6.19 10.85
CA TYR A 58 3.46 -6.31 9.86
C TYR A 58 3.34 -5.03 9.01
N VAL A 59 3.33 -3.85 9.64
CA VAL A 59 3.25 -2.57 8.93
C VAL A 59 4.47 -2.39 8.02
N ALA A 60 5.67 -2.65 8.54
CA ALA A 60 6.91 -2.58 7.77
C ALA A 60 6.93 -3.56 6.59
N SER A 61 6.44 -4.79 6.78
CA SER A 61 6.36 -5.80 5.72
C SER A 61 5.41 -5.36 4.60
N ASN A 62 4.26 -4.76 4.92
CA ASN A 62 3.35 -4.22 3.91
C ASN A 62 3.99 -3.05 3.14
N LEU A 63 4.69 -2.14 3.82
CA LEU A 63 5.41 -1.05 3.17
C LEU A 63 6.50 -1.58 2.24
N SER A 64 7.30 -2.54 2.71
CA SER A 64 8.34 -3.21 1.92
C SER A 64 7.74 -3.83 0.66
N MET A 65 6.68 -4.64 0.79
CA MET A 65 6.00 -5.22 -0.36
C MET A 65 5.50 -4.18 -1.36
N ARG A 66 4.94 -3.05 -0.90
CA ARG A 66 4.47 -1.96 -1.77
C ARG A 66 5.62 -1.25 -2.48
N LEU A 67 6.75 -1.03 -1.79
CA LEU A 67 7.96 -0.47 -2.38
C LEU A 67 8.57 -1.36 -3.47
N HIS A 68 8.32 -2.67 -3.42
CA HIS A 68 8.72 -3.63 -4.46
C HIS A 68 7.62 -3.89 -5.52
N GLY A 69 6.52 -3.13 -5.51
CA GLY A 69 5.40 -3.34 -6.46
C GLY A 69 4.61 -4.64 -6.22
N VAL A 70 4.83 -5.33 -5.11
CA VAL A 70 4.27 -6.65 -4.82
C VAL A 70 2.98 -6.56 -4.01
N HIS A 71 1.93 -7.20 -4.51
CA HIS A 71 0.60 -7.23 -3.89
C HIS A 71 0.25 -8.56 -3.23
N SER A 72 0.89 -9.64 -3.65
CA SER A 72 0.64 -10.98 -3.14
C SER A 72 1.50 -11.29 -1.93
N PHE A 73 0.88 -11.66 -0.80
CA PHE A 73 1.61 -12.09 0.40
C PHE A 73 2.50 -13.31 0.12
N ASN A 74 2.15 -14.19 -0.82
CA ASN A 74 2.98 -15.35 -1.17
C ASN A 74 4.41 -14.98 -1.59
N ALA A 75 4.61 -13.76 -2.12
CA ALA A 75 5.93 -13.27 -2.53
C ALA A 75 6.73 -12.62 -1.39
N PHE A 76 6.16 -12.50 -0.18
CA PHE A 76 6.84 -11.88 0.96
C PHE A 76 8.22 -12.48 1.27
N PRO A 77 8.43 -13.81 1.28
CA PRO A 77 9.75 -14.38 1.55
C PRO A 77 10.82 -13.92 0.54
N LEU A 78 10.43 -13.70 -0.72
CA LEU A 78 11.33 -13.18 -1.73
C LEU A 78 11.62 -11.69 -1.50
N VAL A 79 10.59 -10.88 -1.28
CA VAL A 79 10.73 -9.43 -1.05
C VAL A 79 11.63 -9.15 0.14
N VAL A 80 11.40 -9.84 1.26
CA VAL A 80 12.18 -9.60 2.47
C VAL A 80 13.65 -9.99 2.29
N ARG A 81 13.95 -11.02 1.48
CA ARG A 81 15.32 -11.43 1.12
C ARG A 81 16.04 -10.41 0.24
N SER A 82 15.37 -9.91 -0.78
CA SER A 82 15.93 -8.95 -1.73
C SER A 82 15.91 -7.52 -1.20
N GLY A 83 15.12 -7.26 -0.16
CA GLY A 83 14.88 -5.93 0.38
C GLY A 83 15.87 -5.47 1.44
N GLY A 84 15.76 -4.18 1.74
CA GLY A 84 16.51 -3.47 2.78
C GLY A 84 15.88 -3.56 4.17
N LEU A 85 14.66 -4.08 4.31
CA LEU A 85 13.99 -4.23 5.60
C LEU A 85 14.83 -5.06 6.59
N LEU A 86 15.40 -6.19 6.13
CA LEU A 86 16.23 -7.07 6.96
C LEU A 86 17.49 -6.37 7.48
N ASN A 87 18.10 -5.50 6.69
CA ASN A 87 19.30 -4.77 7.08
C ASN A 87 19.06 -3.80 8.25
N VAL A 88 17.79 -3.52 8.54
CA VAL A 88 17.35 -2.67 9.65
C VAL A 88 16.86 -3.52 10.83
N LEU A 89 16.64 -4.81 10.62
CA LEU A 89 16.47 -5.78 11.70
C LEU A 89 17.83 -6.04 12.36
N GLY A 90 17.83 -6.32 13.66
CA GLY A 90 19.06 -6.69 14.34
C GLY A 90 19.54 -8.06 13.86
N PRO A 91 20.83 -8.41 14.09
CA PRO A 91 21.39 -9.69 13.69
C PRO A 91 20.74 -10.89 14.39
N LYS A 92 19.97 -10.67 15.47
CA LYS A 92 19.24 -11.73 16.18
C LYS A 92 17.95 -12.12 15.47
N GLU A 93 17.29 -11.14 14.85
CA GLU A 93 15.98 -11.34 14.25
C GLU A 93 16.09 -11.96 12.87
N ALA A 94 17.01 -11.47 12.03
CA ALA A 94 17.36 -12.08 10.74
C ALA A 94 18.65 -11.48 10.18
N GLN A 95 19.48 -12.33 9.59
CA GLN A 95 20.72 -11.93 8.92
C GLN A 95 20.84 -12.63 7.57
N LYS A 96 21.28 -11.89 6.54
CA LYS A 96 21.69 -12.49 5.26
C LYS A 96 23.02 -13.22 5.45
N VAL A 97 23.06 -14.49 5.06
CA VAL A 97 24.26 -15.32 5.12
C VAL A 97 24.62 -15.73 3.71
N THR A 98 25.84 -15.40 3.30
CA THR A 98 26.41 -15.89 2.03
C THR A 98 27.10 -17.21 2.29
N HIS A 99 26.70 -18.26 1.58
CA HIS A 99 27.36 -19.56 1.64
C HIS A 99 28.73 -19.48 0.95
N PRO A 100 29.84 -19.75 1.66
CA PRO A 100 31.19 -19.59 1.09
C PRO A 100 31.44 -20.45 -0.15
N ASP A 101 30.80 -21.62 -0.21
CA ASP A 101 31.07 -22.65 -1.23
C ASP A 101 30.23 -22.47 -2.50
N THR A 102 29.00 -21.95 -2.38
CA THR A 102 28.09 -21.78 -3.53
C THR A 102 27.92 -20.32 -3.95
N GLY A 103 28.23 -19.38 -3.06
CA GLY A 103 27.93 -17.96 -3.24
C GLY A 103 26.45 -17.60 -3.06
N ASP A 104 25.60 -18.58 -2.73
CA ASP A 104 24.17 -18.34 -2.51
C ASP A 104 23.94 -17.50 -1.26
N VAL A 105 22.95 -16.61 -1.31
CA VAL A 105 22.51 -15.82 -0.17
C VAL A 105 21.24 -16.42 0.41
N THR A 106 21.31 -16.87 1.67
CA THR A 106 20.16 -17.31 2.45
C THR A 106 19.90 -16.35 3.61
N ILE A 107 18.78 -16.52 4.31
CA ILE A 107 18.52 -15.82 5.56
C ILE A 107 18.71 -16.81 6.70
N ALA A 108 19.61 -16.50 7.63
CA ALA A 108 19.58 -17.09 8.96
C ALA A 108 18.62 -16.28 9.82
N CYS A 109 17.58 -16.93 10.34
CA CYS A 109 16.50 -16.27 11.06
C CYS A 109 15.97 -17.13 12.20
N GLU A 110 16.11 -16.67 13.45
CA GLU A 110 15.43 -17.29 14.59
C GLU A 110 13.91 -17.01 14.55
N GLY A 111 13.53 -15.87 13.96
CA GLY A 111 12.16 -15.38 13.83
C GLY A 111 11.61 -14.84 15.14
N PHE A 112 10.35 -14.37 15.11
CA PHE A 112 9.71 -13.75 16.27
C PHE A 112 9.12 -14.76 17.28
N ASN A 113 9.06 -16.06 16.94
CA ASN A 113 8.56 -17.12 17.81
C ASN A 113 9.20 -18.48 17.48
N GLN A 114 8.99 -19.48 18.35
CA GLN A 114 9.59 -20.82 18.22
C GLN A 114 8.57 -21.92 17.83
N LYS A 115 7.54 -21.56 17.05
CA LYS A 115 6.46 -22.51 16.71
C LYS A 115 6.73 -23.40 15.51
N ASN A 116 7.78 -23.13 14.76
CA ASN A 116 8.07 -23.82 13.52
C ASN A 116 9.06 -24.97 13.79
N HIS A 117 8.82 -26.12 13.17
CA HIS A 117 9.70 -27.30 13.24
C HIS A 117 10.70 -27.37 12.07
N TYR A 118 10.77 -26.31 11.26
CA TYR A 118 11.60 -26.20 10.06
C TYR A 118 12.37 -24.88 10.09
N ASP A 119 13.48 -24.84 9.35
CA ASP A 119 14.32 -23.65 9.23
C ASP A 119 13.54 -22.50 8.58
N ARG A 120 13.64 -21.32 9.18
CA ARG A 120 12.88 -20.16 8.72
C ARG A 120 13.52 -19.55 7.49
N GLU A 121 12.65 -19.34 6.51
CA GLU A 121 12.98 -18.70 5.25
C GLU A 121 12.75 -17.18 5.26
N ALA A 122 12.07 -16.66 6.29
CA ALA A 122 11.73 -15.27 6.54
C ALA A 122 11.41 -15.04 8.04
N PRO A 123 11.47 -13.78 8.55
CA PRO A 123 11.19 -13.45 9.96
C PRO A 123 9.81 -13.88 10.47
N CYS A 124 8.81 -13.88 9.60
CA CYS A 124 7.51 -14.48 9.85
C CYS A 124 7.01 -15.17 8.58
N ASP A 125 6.02 -16.04 8.75
CA ASP A 125 5.37 -16.69 7.62
C ASP A 125 4.49 -15.69 6.87
N GLN A 126 4.46 -15.75 5.54
CA GLN A 126 3.57 -14.91 4.75
C GLN A 126 2.09 -15.07 5.11
N ASP A 127 1.72 -16.25 5.60
CA ASP A 127 0.38 -16.57 6.03
C ASP A 127 -0.03 -15.78 7.28
N PHE A 128 0.93 -15.32 8.10
CA PHE A 128 0.67 -14.35 9.17
C PHE A 128 0.20 -13.01 8.60
N LEU A 129 0.94 -12.46 7.63
CA LEU A 129 0.59 -11.18 6.99
C LEU A 129 -0.79 -11.27 6.33
N ARG A 130 -1.01 -12.34 5.55
CA ARG A 130 -2.28 -12.58 4.86
C ARG A 130 -3.46 -12.70 5.82
N LYS A 131 -3.31 -13.48 6.90
CA LYS A 131 -4.38 -13.64 7.89
C LYS A 131 -4.64 -12.34 8.63
N LEU A 132 -3.60 -11.60 9.03
CA LEU A 132 -3.79 -10.30 9.70
C LEU A 132 -4.56 -9.35 8.78
N ALA A 133 -4.11 -9.16 7.55
CA ALA A 133 -4.78 -8.29 6.58
C ALA A 133 -6.23 -8.71 6.30
N LYS A 134 -6.49 -10.01 6.16
CA LYS A 134 -7.83 -10.55 5.91
C LYS A 134 -8.80 -10.31 7.07
N ASP A 135 -8.32 -10.45 8.30
CA ASP A 135 -9.17 -10.39 9.49
C ASP A 135 -9.33 -8.95 10.02
N THR A 136 -8.53 -7.99 9.55
CA THR A 136 -8.67 -6.57 9.90
C THR A 136 -9.98 -6.04 9.35
N GLU A 137 -10.75 -5.36 10.21
CA GLU A 137 -12.04 -4.78 9.82
C GLU A 137 -11.83 -3.61 8.82
N PRO A 138 -12.44 -3.64 7.63
CA PRO A 138 -12.17 -2.66 6.56
C PRO A 138 -12.43 -1.20 6.95
N ASP A 139 -13.54 -0.90 7.62
CA ASP A 139 -13.90 0.48 8.00
C ASP A 139 -12.95 1.02 9.08
N ALA A 140 -12.54 0.18 10.03
CA ALA A 140 -11.54 0.52 11.02
C ALA A 140 -10.17 0.79 10.37
N LEU A 141 -9.78 0.02 9.36
CA LEU A 141 -8.54 0.26 8.63
C LEU A 141 -8.57 1.59 7.86
N MET A 142 -9.66 1.88 7.14
CA MET A 142 -9.82 3.14 6.42
C MET A 142 -9.88 4.34 7.38
N ARG A 143 -10.53 4.18 8.53
CA ARG A 143 -10.54 5.20 9.60
C ARG A 143 -9.13 5.42 10.13
N TRP A 144 -8.44 4.37 10.57
CA TRP A 144 -7.06 4.43 11.06
C TRP A 144 -6.13 5.13 10.08
N PHE A 145 -6.24 4.81 8.79
CA PHE A 145 -5.46 5.48 7.74
C PHE A 145 -5.80 6.98 7.62
N SER A 146 -7.07 7.34 7.76
CA SER A 146 -7.53 8.73 7.58
C SER A 146 -7.39 9.59 8.85
N THR A 147 -7.12 8.99 10.01
CA THR A 147 -6.95 9.70 11.30
C THR A 147 -5.55 9.50 11.86
N ASP A 148 -5.27 8.32 12.39
CA ASP A 148 -4.08 8.03 13.18
C ASP A 148 -2.80 8.16 12.36
N VAL A 149 -2.81 7.70 11.10
CA VAL A 149 -1.67 7.88 10.19
C VAL A 149 -1.43 9.36 9.89
N ALA A 150 -2.49 10.15 9.71
CA ALA A 150 -2.38 11.59 9.48
C ALA A 150 -1.77 12.30 10.70
N GLU A 151 -2.15 11.91 11.93
CA GLU A 151 -1.52 12.41 13.16
C GLU A 151 -0.04 12.07 13.24
N VAL A 152 0.34 10.85 12.86
CA VAL A 152 1.75 10.47 12.78
C VAL A 152 2.48 11.36 11.78
N PHE A 153 1.94 11.58 10.57
CA PHE A 153 2.52 12.48 9.57
C PHE A 153 2.70 13.90 10.08
N LYS A 154 1.69 14.44 10.79
CA LYS A 154 1.79 15.75 11.45
C LYS A 154 2.92 15.78 12.48
N SER A 155 3.02 14.75 13.33
CA SER A 155 4.06 14.68 14.37
C SER A 155 5.48 14.65 13.79
N GLN A 156 5.61 14.21 12.53
CA GLN A 156 6.87 14.18 11.79
C GLN A 156 7.09 15.41 10.90
N ARG A 157 6.18 16.40 10.94
CA ARG A 157 6.20 17.60 10.09
C ARG A 157 6.22 17.29 8.59
N ALA A 158 5.49 16.25 8.18
CA ALA A 158 5.42 15.82 6.78
C ALA A 158 4.54 16.74 5.90
N PHE A 159 3.63 17.52 6.50
CA PHE A 159 2.79 18.45 5.77
C PHE A 159 3.56 19.71 5.38
N ASP A 160 3.60 19.97 4.09
CA ASP A 160 4.12 21.21 3.53
C ASP A 160 3.27 22.43 3.94
N LYS A 161 3.94 23.58 4.09
CA LYS A 161 3.33 24.84 4.58
C LYS A 161 2.30 25.43 3.63
N GLU A 162 2.36 25.12 2.34
CA GLU A 162 1.38 25.60 1.37
C GLU A 162 -0.01 24.99 1.61
N GLY A 163 -0.09 23.82 2.25
CA GLY A 163 -1.35 23.17 2.60
C GLY A 163 -2.24 22.87 1.40
N ILE A 164 -1.65 22.48 0.26
CA ILE A 164 -2.40 22.16 -0.94
C ILE A 164 -2.85 20.71 -0.89
N PHE A 165 -4.17 20.52 -0.89
CA PHE A 165 -4.80 19.21 -0.94
C PHE A 165 -5.61 19.03 -2.22
N ILE A 166 -5.59 17.81 -2.75
CA ILE A 166 -6.36 17.39 -3.92
C ILE A 166 -7.32 16.29 -3.49
N GLY A 167 -8.61 16.54 -3.69
CA GLY A 167 -9.64 15.51 -3.60
C GLY A 167 -9.81 14.83 -4.96
N ASP A 168 -9.75 13.50 -4.98
CA ASP A 168 -9.91 12.70 -6.18
C ASP A 168 -10.93 11.56 -5.95
N ALA A 169 -11.60 11.16 -7.03
CA ALA A 169 -12.45 9.98 -7.06
C ALA A 169 -12.11 9.11 -8.27
N SER A 170 -11.52 7.94 -7.99
CA SER A 170 -11.03 7.02 -9.00
C SER A 170 -11.79 5.69 -8.97
N TYR A 171 -12.09 5.10 -10.13
CA TYR A 171 -12.68 3.77 -10.20
C TYR A 171 -11.61 2.70 -9.99
N LEU A 172 -11.88 1.76 -9.07
CA LEU A 172 -11.04 0.57 -8.86
C LEU A 172 -11.70 -0.62 -9.53
N PHE A 173 -11.18 -1.01 -10.69
CA PHE A 173 -11.66 -2.18 -11.41
C PHE A 173 -11.17 -3.46 -10.76
N VAL A 174 -12.08 -4.41 -10.59
CA VAL A 174 -11.79 -5.73 -10.03
C VAL A 174 -12.30 -6.83 -10.97
N PRO A 175 -11.71 -8.03 -10.92
CA PRO A 175 -12.25 -9.19 -11.60
C PRO A 175 -13.74 -9.36 -11.29
N ASP A 176 -14.51 -9.86 -12.26
CA ASP A 176 -15.93 -10.12 -12.05
C ASP A 176 -16.14 -11.36 -11.16
N ASN A 177 -15.99 -11.15 -9.85
CA ASN A 177 -16.08 -12.17 -8.83
C ASN A 177 -17.00 -11.67 -7.70
N PRO A 178 -18.03 -12.44 -7.31
CA PRO A 178 -18.95 -12.04 -6.24
C PRO A 178 -18.28 -11.86 -4.87
N ASN A 179 -17.07 -12.41 -4.66
CA ASN A 179 -16.30 -12.23 -3.42
C ASN A 179 -15.79 -10.79 -3.22
N TYR A 180 -15.86 -9.93 -4.25
CA TYR A 180 -15.67 -8.49 -4.08
C TYR A 180 -16.94 -7.86 -3.51
N GLU A 181 -17.16 -8.08 -2.21
CA GLU A 181 -18.31 -7.58 -1.47
C GLU A 181 -18.40 -6.04 -1.55
N GLY A 182 -19.61 -5.52 -1.76
CA GLY A 182 -19.84 -4.07 -1.93
C GLY A 182 -19.46 -3.49 -3.30
N SER A 183 -18.84 -4.27 -4.20
CA SER A 183 -18.61 -3.83 -5.59
C SER A 183 -19.90 -3.87 -6.42
N VAL A 184 -19.96 -3.04 -7.47
CA VAL A 184 -21.09 -3.01 -8.42
C VAL A 184 -20.59 -3.17 -9.85
N LYS A 185 -21.48 -3.53 -10.77
CA LYS A 185 -21.20 -3.49 -12.21
C LYS A 185 -21.75 -2.21 -12.80
N LEU A 186 -20.90 -1.47 -13.50
CA LEU A 186 -21.28 -0.29 -14.28
C LEU A 186 -20.82 -0.45 -15.72
N LEU A 187 -21.48 0.28 -16.61
CA LEU A 187 -21.10 0.37 -18.01
C LEU A 187 -20.09 1.51 -18.16
N PHE A 188 -18.97 1.24 -18.83
CA PHE A 188 -17.91 2.20 -19.10
C PHE A 188 -17.69 2.37 -20.60
N ASP A 189 -17.28 3.55 -21.04
CA ASP A 189 -16.82 3.80 -22.41
C ASP A 189 -15.34 3.39 -22.61
N ASP A 190 -14.79 3.61 -23.81
CA ASP A 190 -13.39 3.31 -24.15
C ASP A 190 -12.35 4.05 -23.29
N ASN A 191 -12.76 5.14 -22.65
CA ASN A 191 -11.89 5.97 -21.83
C ASN A 191 -12.13 5.74 -20.33
N ASP A 192 -12.81 4.64 -19.97
CA ASP A 192 -13.15 4.30 -18.59
C ASP A 192 -14.04 5.34 -17.89
N HIS A 193 -14.87 6.07 -18.63
CA HIS A 193 -15.92 6.92 -18.06
C HIS A 193 -17.23 6.15 -17.88
N PRO A 194 -17.92 6.31 -16.74
CA PRO A 194 -19.21 5.66 -16.50
C PRO A 194 -20.28 6.20 -17.45
N VAL A 195 -21.06 5.30 -18.03
CA VAL A 195 -22.13 5.61 -18.99
C VAL A 195 -23.48 5.46 -18.32
N SER A 196 -24.24 6.55 -18.22
CA SER A 196 -25.62 6.51 -17.72
C SER A 196 -26.57 5.91 -18.77
N GLU A 197 -27.76 5.45 -18.33
CA GLU A 197 -28.77 4.93 -19.25
C GLU A 197 -29.20 5.98 -20.30
N GLU A 198 -29.29 7.25 -19.90
CA GLU A 198 -29.61 8.35 -20.80
C GLU A 198 -28.49 8.62 -21.81
N ALA A 199 -27.23 8.58 -21.37
CA ALA A 199 -26.09 8.72 -22.26
C ALA A 199 -26.04 7.55 -23.25
N HIS A 200 -26.25 6.32 -22.78
CA HIS A 200 -26.29 5.12 -23.60
C HIS A 200 -27.38 5.17 -24.68
N LYS A 201 -28.58 5.69 -24.36
CA LYS A 201 -29.68 5.86 -25.34
C LYS A 201 -29.32 6.84 -26.46
N LYS A 202 -28.48 7.84 -26.18
CA LYS A 202 -28.04 8.87 -27.14
C LYS A 202 -26.82 8.47 -27.96
N MET A 203 -26.14 7.38 -27.59
CA MET A 203 -24.96 6.87 -28.29
C MET A 203 -25.32 6.22 -29.63
N THR A 204 -24.40 6.33 -30.59
CA THR A 204 -24.45 5.57 -31.84
C THR A 204 -24.22 4.09 -31.55
N ASP A 205 -24.61 3.21 -32.49
CA ASP A 205 -24.39 1.77 -32.31
C ASP A 205 -22.90 1.42 -32.24
N GLU A 206 -22.05 2.13 -32.99
CA GLU A 206 -20.60 1.97 -32.89
C GLU A 206 -20.08 2.31 -31.48
N GLN A 207 -20.51 3.41 -30.88
CA GLN A 207 -20.12 3.77 -29.51
C GLN A 207 -20.57 2.73 -28.48
N LYS A 208 -21.78 2.19 -28.63
CA LYS A 208 -22.30 1.14 -27.72
C LYS A 208 -21.48 -0.14 -27.78
N THR A 209 -20.99 -0.54 -28.94
CA THR A 209 -20.15 -1.76 -29.07
C THR A 209 -18.83 -1.68 -28.33
N ARG A 210 -18.38 -0.45 -28.06
CA ARG A 210 -17.14 -0.15 -27.37
C ARG A 210 -17.31 -0.04 -25.86
N CYS A 211 -18.56 0.10 -25.39
CA CYS A 211 -18.85 0.11 -23.97
C CYS A 211 -18.67 -1.28 -23.35
N GLN A 212 -18.15 -1.32 -22.12
CA GLN A 212 -17.88 -2.56 -21.40
C GLN A 212 -18.46 -2.52 -20.00
N TRP A 213 -19.08 -3.64 -19.58
CA TRP A 213 -19.50 -3.82 -18.20
C TRP A 213 -18.29 -4.20 -17.35
N ARG A 214 -17.96 -3.37 -16.35
CA ARG A 214 -16.85 -3.63 -15.43
C ARG A 214 -17.35 -3.65 -13.99
N ARG A 215 -16.86 -4.61 -13.20
CA ARG A 215 -17.08 -4.62 -11.75
C ARG A 215 -16.09 -3.66 -11.11
N CYS A 216 -16.59 -2.75 -10.28
CA CYS A 216 -15.77 -1.72 -9.69
C CYS A 216 -16.21 -1.27 -8.30
N TYR A 217 -15.24 -0.70 -7.60
CA TYR A 217 -15.43 0.22 -6.49
C TYR A 217 -15.13 1.66 -6.95
N LYS A 218 -15.45 2.63 -6.11
CA LYS A 218 -14.97 4.00 -6.21
C LYS A 218 -14.09 4.31 -5.00
N MET A 219 -12.86 4.73 -5.24
CA MET A 219 -11.92 5.21 -4.24
C MET A 219 -12.01 6.72 -4.18
N VAL A 220 -12.39 7.27 -3.03
CA VAL A 220 -12.36 8.70 -2.76
C VAL A 220 -11.16 8.97 -1.87
N SER A 221 -10.25 9.81 -2.34
CA SER A 221 -8.99 10.08 -1.69
C SER A 221 -8.74 11.57 -1.49
N LEU A 222 -8.07 11.90 -0.40
CA LEU A 222 -7.47 13.20 -0.15
C LEU A 222 -5.96 13.05 -0.22
N LEU A 223 -5.31 13.77 -1.13
CA LEU A 223 -3.85 13.83 -1.27
C LEU A 223 -3.33 15.17 -0.80
N HIS A 224 -2.11 15.17 -0.26
CA HIS A 224 -1.33 16.38 0.03
C HIS A 224 -0.18 16.52 -0.98
N THR A 225 0.04 17.74 -1.47
CA THR A 225 1.10 18.11 -2.44
C THR A 225 1.51 19.57 -2.23
N ASN A 226 2.46 20.08 -3.00
CA ASN A 226 2.73 21.51 -3.16
C ASN A 226 2.40 22.01 -4.59
N ARG A 227 2.60 23.31 -4.84
CA ARG A 227 2.31 23.94 -6.14
C ARG A 227 3.11 23.36 -7.30
N THR A 228 4.35 22.93 -7.04
CA THR A 228 5.26 22.35 -8.03
C THR A 228 4.99 20.87 -8.31
N MET A 229 4.18 20.21 -7.48
CA MET A 229 3.86 18.77 -7.58
C MET A 229 5.11 17.88 -7.54
N ASP A 230 6.13 18.28 -6.77
CA ASP A 230 7.37 17.49 -6.63
C ASP A 230 7.23 16.31 -5.65
N PHE A 231 6.18 16.30 -4.83
CA PHE A 231 5.78 15.17 -4.00
C PHE A 231 4.26 15.05 -3.95
N PHE A 232 3.77 13.86 -3.64
CA PHE A 232 2.42 13.68 -3.14
C PHE A 232 2.36 12.53 -2.15
N PHE A 233 1.39 12.58 -1.24
CA PHE A 233 1.01 11.41 -0.44
C PHE A 233 -0.47 11.48 -0.05
N PHE A 234 -1.07 10.30 0.08
CA PHE A 234 -2.45 10.15 0.53
C PHE A 234 -2.57 10.39 2.04
N VAL A 235 -3.59 11.13 2.44
CA VAL A 235 -3.84 11.50 3.85
C VAL A 235 -5.18 11.00 4.37
N ALA A 236 -6.10 10.71 3.46
CA ALA A 236 -7.36 10.04 3.76
C ALA A 236 -7.80 9.23 2.54
N LEU A 237 -8.49 8.12 2.77
CA LEU A 237 -8.99 7.24 1.72
C LEU A 237 -10.27 6.54 2.17
N LYS A 238 -11.22 6.39 1.24
CA LYS A 238 -12.41 5.57 1.43
C LYS A 238 -12.77 4.84 0.15
N VAL A 239 -13.04 3.55 0.27
CA VAL A 239 -13.53 2.71 -0.82
C VAL A 239 -15.04 2.54 -0.67
N LEU A 240 -15.76 2.75 -1.76
CA LEU A 240 -17.22 2.75 -1.82
C LEU A 240 -17.68 1.86 -2.99
N PRO A 241 -18.96 1.47 -3.03
CA PRO A 241 -19.57 0.97 -4.27
C PRO A 241 -19.34 1.96 -5.42
N GLY A 242 -19.04 1.45 -6.63
CA GLY A 242 -18.75 2.28 -7.80
C GLY A 242 -19.82 3.34 -8.13
N ASN A 243 -21.09 3.07 -7.83
CA ASN A 243 -22.20 3.99 -8.08
C ASN A 243 -22.45 5.00 -6.94
N ALA A 244 -21.67 4.97 -5.86
CA ALA A 244 -21.81 5.92 -4.77
C ALA A 244 -21.37 7.33 -5.18
N HIS A 245 -22.02 8.35 -4.63
CA HIS A 245 -21.66 9.75 -4.86
C HIS A 245 -20.44 10.15 -4.01
N GLU A 246 -19.39 10.65 -4.66
CA GLU A 246 -18.10 10.94 -4.03
C GLU A 246 -18.11 12.22 -3.18
N SER A 247 -18.80 13.28 -3.60
CA SER A 247 -18.66 14.60 -2.96
C SER A 247 -18.99 14.62 -1.46
N PRO A 248 -20.10 14.03 -0.97
CA PRO A 248 -20.38 13.98 0.47
C PRO A 248 -19.28 13.26 1.25
N VAL A 249 -18.66 12.23 0.65
CA VAL A 249 -17.57 11.48 1.28
C VAL A 249 -16.30 12.31 1.31
N LEU A 250 -15.96 13.01 0.23
CA LEU A 250 -14.80 13.88 0.19
C LEU A 250 -14.93 15.04 1.20
N TYR A 251 -16.10 15.67 1.31
CA TYR A 251 -16.33 16.73 2.31
C TYR A 251 -16.16 16.22 3.73
N GLU A 252 -16.65 15.02 4.01
CA GLU A 252 -16.49 14.39 5.31
C GLU A 252 -15.02 14.05 5.62
N GLN A 253 -14.26 13.55 4.62
CA GLN A 253 -12.82 13.32 4.77
C GLN A 253 -12.06 14.61 5.07
N VAL A 254 -12.37 15.71 4.37
CA VAL A 254 -11.75 17.02 4.64
C VAL A 254 -12.09 17.50 6.04
N ARG A 255 -13.37 17.41 6.46
CA ARG A 255 -13.80 17.77 7.82
C ARG A 255 -13.02 16.98 8.88
N GLN A 256 -12.99 15.65 8.73
CA GLN A 256 -12.29 14.77 9.65
C GLN A 256 -10.78 15.06 9.69
N PHE A 257 -10.15 15.30 8.54
CA PHE A 257 -8.73 15.64 8.46
C PHE A 257 -8.44 16.95 9.20
N VAL A 258 -9.21 18.00 8.97
CA VAL A 258 -9.04 19.30 9.65
C VAL A 258 -9.25 19.18 11.16
N GLU A 259 -10.25 18.40 11.61
CA GLU A 259 -10.47 18.15 13.04
C GLU A 259 -9.31 17.40 13.69
N THR A 260 -8.72 16.46 12.98
CA THR A 260 -7.63 15.60 13.46
C THR A 260 -6.29 16.35 13.49
N VAL A 261 -5.91 16.99 12.37
CA VAL A 261 -4.56 17.53 12.18
C VAL A 261 -4.50 19.01 11.80
N GLY A 262 -5.62 19.70 11.62
CA GLY A 262 -5.65 21.09 11.13
C GLY A 262 -5.18 22.18 12.09
N LYS A 263 -4.84 21.85 13.35
CA LYS A 263 -4.38 22.81 14.38
C LYS A 263 -2.88 23.03 14.43
#